data_AF-A0A9N9K1W1-F1
#
_entry.id   AF-A0A9N9K1W1-F1
#
_cell.length_a   1.000
_cell.length_b   1.000
_cell.length_c   1.000
_cell.angle_alpha   90.00
_cell.angle_beta   90.00
_cell.angle_gamma   90.00
#
_symmetry.space_group_name_H-M   'P 1'
#
loop_
_entity.id
_entity.type
_entity.pdbx_description
1 polymer ?
#
loop_
_entity_poly.entity_id
_entity_poly.type
_entity_poly.pdbx_seq_one_letter_code
_entity_poly.pdbx_strand_id
1 'polypeptide(L)'
;MFFDLIFRVGGQTGIDRIFQDEFFEFSKDKKKQLINNQEFIMYITNTIRFVLTGFCPKGRKCEDGTIDNKYPMVELDIDDYSYRTDKNIEFSDG
;
A
#
# COMPACT_ATOMS: atom_id res chain seq x y z
N MET A 1 -10.33 -1.66 -21.08
CA MET A 1 -9.72 -2.65 -20.16
C MET A 1 -8.52 -1.97 -19.52
N PHE A 2 -8.33 -2.11 -18.21
CA PHE A 2 -7.18 -1.54 -17.51
C PHE A 2 -6.15 -2.64 -17.24
N PHE A 3 -4.87 -2.26 -17.25
CA PHE A 3 -3.74 -3.02 -16.77
C PHE A 3 -3.25 -2.37 -15.47
N ASP A 4 -3.13 -3.18 -14.42
CA ASP A 4 -2.78 -2.71 -13.09
C ASP A 4 -1.35 -3.09 -12.77
N LEU A 5 -0.54 -2.09 -12.43
CA LEU A 5 0.74 -2.31 -11.76
C LEU A 5 0.52 -2.10 -10.27
N ILE A 6 0.61 -3.20 -9.52
CA ILE A 6 0.31 -3.22 -8.08
C ILE A 6 1.61 -3.10 -7.30
N PHE A 7 1.69 -2.08 -6.44
CA PHE A 7 2.78 -1.85 -5.52
C PHE A 7 2.32 -2.28 -4.12
N ARG A 8 2.94 -3.35 -3.60
CA ARG A 8 2.73 -3.83 -2.23
C ARG A 8 3.84 -3.37 -1.30
N VAL A 9 3.46 -2.80 -0.16
CA VAL A 9 4.38 -2.32 0.88
C VAL A 9 3.97 -2.84 2.26
N GLY A 10 4.91 -3.00 3.18
CA GLY A 10 4.63 -3.47 4.55
C GLY A 10 4.14 -2.37 5.50
N GLY A 11 4.31 -1.11 5.12
CA GLY A 11 3.93 0.07 5.89
C GLY A 11 4.87 0.39 7.06
N GLN A 12 6.06 -0.21 7.10
CA GLN A 12 7.07 0.09 8.11
C GLN A 12 7.60 1.53 7.98
N THR A 13 8.31 2.00 9.00
CA THR A 13 9.20 3.16 8.91
C THR A 13 10.28 2.95 7.82
N GLY A 14 11.00 4.01 7.46
CA GLY A 14 12.04 3.94 6.44
C GLY A 14 11.47 3.81 5.02
N ILE A 15 11.90 2.80 4.27
CA ILE A 15 11.66 2.74 2.81
C ILE A 15 10.18 2.60 2.45
N ASP A 16 9.42 1.82 3.21
CA ASP A 16 7.98 1.65 2.99
C ASP A 16 7.25 2.98 3.12
N ARG A 17 7.53 3.73 4.20
CA ARG A 17 6.94 5.04 4.47
C ARG A 17 7.32 6.06 3.40
N ILE A 18 8.61 6.15 3.07
CA ILE A 18 9.11 7.08 2.03
C ILE A 18 8.44 6.77 0.70
N PHE A 19 8.37 5.51 0.30
CA PHE A 19 7.71 5.11 -0.94
C PHE A 19 6.23 5.52 -0.95
N GLN A 20 5.50 5.26 0.14
CA GLN A 20 4.10 5.65 0.24
C GLN A 20 3.89 7.17 0.15
N ASP A 21 4.75 7.95 0.83
CA ASP A 21 4.68 9.42 0.80
C ASP A 21 4.98 9.96 -0.61
N GLU A 22 6.02 9.45 -1.27
CA GLU A 22 6.37 9.81 -2.65
C GLU A 22 5.29 9.40 -3.65
N PHE A 23 4.66 8.24 -3.46
CA PHE A 23 3.53 7.80 -4.28
C PHE A 23 2.36 8.78 -4.17
N PHE A 24 2.05 9.25 -2.96
CA PHE A 24 1.02 10.26 -2.77
C PHE A 24 1.39 11.61 -3.38
N GLU A 25 2.65 12.03 -3.24
CA GLU A 25 3.15 13.26 -3.87
C GLU A 25 2.97 13.20 -5.40
N PHE A 26 3.44 12.12 -6.01
CA PHE A 26 3.33 11.88 -7.45
C PHE A 26 1.87 11.79 -7.95
N SER A 27 0.94 11.41 -7.06
CA SER A 27 -0.49 11.27 -7.38
C SER A 27 -1.28 12.59 -7.33
N LYS A 28 -0.71 13.68 -6.83
CA LYS A 28 -1.46 14.92 -6.53
C LYS A 28 -2.24 15.47 -7.72
N ASP A 29 -1.62 15.51 -8.88
CA ASP A 29 -2.18 16.01 -10.15
C ASP A 29 -2.95 14.94 -10.95
N LYS A 30 -2.92 13.68 -10.51
CA LYS A 30 -3.55 12.57 -11.22
C LYS A 30 -4.97 12.32 -10.73
N LYS A 31 -5.80 11.77 -11.64
CA LYS A 31 -7.06 11.14 -11.26
C LYS A 31 -6.74 9.95 -10.34
N LYS A 32 -7.41 9.89 -9.20
CA LYS A 32 -7.18 8.89 -8.16
C LYS A 32 -8.48 8.45 -7.49
N GLN A 33 -8.45 7.29 -6.87
CA GLN A 33 -9.55 6.69 -6.15
C GLN A 33 -9.01 5.88 -4.98
N LEU A 34 -9.66 5.97 -3.83
CA LEU A 34 -9.39 5.14 -2.66
C LEU A 34 -10.53 4.15 -2.49
N ILE A 35 -10.21 2.86 -2.34
CA ILE A 35 -11.18 1.77 -2.13
C ILE A 35 -11.02 1.24 -0.72
N ASN A 36 -12.07 1.34 0.09
CA ASN A 36 -12.17 0.80 1.46
C ASN A 36 -10.98 1.13 2.38
N ASN A 37 -10.25 2.22 2.13
CA ASN A 37 -8.97 2.54 2.78
C ASN A 37 -7.90 1.43 2.71
N GLN A 38 -7.99 0.54 1.72
CA GLN A 38 -7.10 -0.61 1.53
C GLN A 38 -6.36 -0.56 0.20
N GLU A 39 -6.92 0.10 -0.81
CA GLU A 39 -6.29 0.24 -2.11
C GLU A 39 -6.40 1.67 -2.60
N PHE A 40 -5.28 2.26 -3.01
CA PHE A 40 -5.23 3.56 -3.64
C PHE A 40 -4.87 3.39 -5.11
N ILE A 41 -5.80 3.75 -5.97
CA ILE A 41 -5.71 3.61 -7.42
C ILE A 41 -5.40 4.97 -8.03
N MET A 42 -4.35 5.05 -8.82
CA MET A 42 -3.97 6.21 -9.61
C MET A 42 -4.03 5.86 -11.10
N TYR A 43 -4.72 6.69 -11.88
CA TYR A 43 -4.87 6.49 -13.32
C TYR A 43 -3.71 7.19 -14.04
N ILE A 44 -2.80 6.42 -14.64
CA ILE A 44 -1.63 6.93 -15.36
C ILE A 44 -1.99 7.26 -16.80
N THR A 45 -2.72 6.35 -17.44
CA THR A 45 -3.26 6.53 -18.80
C THR A 45 -4.71 6.04 -18.84
N ASN A 46 -5.32 6.05 -20.02
CA ASN A 46 -6.64 5.45 -20.24
C ASN A 46 -6.65 3.91 -20.14
N THR A 47 -5.47 3.28 -20.03
CA THR A 47 -5.32 1.82 -19.96
C THR A 47 -4.45 1.34 -18.82
N ILE A 48 -3.63 2.18 -18.19
CA ILE A 48 -2.72 1.79 -17.11
C ILE A 48 -3.12 2.46 -15.80
N ARG A 49 -3.20 1.66 -14.74
CA ARG A 49 -3.39 2.14 -13.36
C ARG A 49 -2.23 1.66 -12.50
N PHE A 50 -1.78 2.52 -11.61
CA PHE A 50 -0.92 2.12 -10.51
C PHE A 50 -1.79 1.95 -9.27
N VAL A 51 -1.60 0.85 -8.54
CA VAL A 51 -2.37 0.53 -7.34
C VAL A 51 -1.41 0.39 -6.18
N LEU A 52 -1.56 1.24 -5.16
CA LEU A 52 -0.83 1.14 -3.90
C LEU A 52 -1.69 0.40 -2.88
N THR A 53 -1.15 -0.68 -2.32
CA THR A 53 -1.78 -1.47 -1.25
C THR A 53 -0.69 -2.18 -0.43
N GLY A 54 -1.07 -3.02 0.52
CA GLY A 54 -0.11 -3.75 1.33
C GLY A 54 -0.73 -4.39 2.55
N PHE A 55 -0.16 -5.49 3.02
CA PHE A 55 -0.55 -6.11 4.28
C PHE A 55 0.24 -5.52 5.46
N CYS A 56 -0.45 -5.19 6.55
CA CYS A 56 0.15 -4.76 7.80
C CYS A 56 -0.30 -5.64 8.99
N PRO A 57 0.46 -5.68 10.08
CA PRO A 57 0.07 -6.45 11.26
C PRO A 57 -1.19 -5.87 11.92
N LYS A 58 -1.87 -6.69 12.73
CA LYS A 58 -2.98 -6.26 13.59
C LYS A 58 -2.62 -5.03 14.42
N GLY A 59 -3.55 -4.09 14.53
CA GLY A 59 -3.36 -2.77 15.12
C GLY A 59 -2.53 -1.83 14.25
N ARG A 60 -2.28 -2.20 12.98
CA ARG A 60 -1.44 -1.49 12.02
C ARG A 60 -0.08 -1.11 12.62
N LYS A 61 0.57 -2.05 13.32
CA LYS A 61 1.82 -1.79 14.05
C LYS A 61 3.00 -1.52 13.11
N CYS A 62 3.85 -0.58 13.51
CA CYS A 62 5.16 -0.29 12.96
C CYS A 62 6.12 0.17 14.08
N GLU A 63 7.40 0.39 13.77
CA GLU A 63 8.41 0.85 14.74
C GLU A 63 8.03 2.14 15.48
N ASP A 64 7.43 3.10 14.76
CA ASP A 64 7.02 4.40 15.32
C ASP A 64 5.61 4.38 15.92
N GLY A 65 5.03 3.19 16.15
CA GLY A 65 3.70 3.03 16.71
C GLY A 65 2.69 2.47 15.71
N THR A 66 1.69 3.28 15.32
CA THR A 66 0.60 2.85 14.46
C THR A 66 0.69 3.54 13.09
N ILE A 67 0.59 2.77 12.02
CA ILE A 67 0.56 3.27 10.64
C ILE A 67 -0.70 4.13 10.47
N ASP A 68 -0.51 5.37 10.06
CA ASP A 68 -1.58 6.34 9.82
C ASP A 68 -2.66 5.78 8.87
N ASN A 69 -3.93 6.11 9.12
CA ASN A 69 -5.07 5.67 8.33
C ASN A 69 -5.08 6.23 6.91
N LYS A 70 -4.27 7.27 6.61
CA LYS A 70 -4.09 7.78 5.25
C LYS A 70 -3.43 6.74 4.32
N TYR A 71 -2.69 5.79 4.85
CA TYR A 71 -2.02 4.76 4.06
C TYR A 71 -2.97 3.57 3.77
N PRO A 72 -3.19 3.22 2.49
CA PRO A 72 -4.09 2.14 2.09
C PRO A 72 -3.47 0.79 2.45
N MET A 73 -3.95 0.15 3.53
CA MET A 73 -3.38 -1.11 4.02
C MET A 73 -4.48 -2.08 4.44
N VAL A 74 -4.24 -3.35 4.14
CA VAL A 74 -5.04 -4.48 4.62
C VAL A 74 -4.45 -4.96 5.93
N GLU A 75 -5.20 -4.75 7.02
CA GLU A 75 -4.81 -5.21 8.35
C GLU A 75 -5.04 -6.73 8.46
N LEU A 76 -4.02 -7.45 8.94
CA LEU A 76 -4.09 -8.88 9.21
C LEU A 76 -4.63 -9.15 10.63
N ASP A 77 -5.10 -10.37 10.86
CA ASP A 77 -5.69 -10.77 12.15
C ASP A 77 -4.66 -10.95 13.29
N ILE A 78 -3.37 -11.00 12.96
CA ILE A 78 -2.24 -11.17 13.89
C ILE A 78 -1.23 -10.05 13.72
N ASP A 79 -0.47 -9.75 14.78
CA ASP A 79 0.50 -8.65 14.83
C ASP A 79 1.95 -9.05 14.48
N ASP A 80 2.13 -10.20 13.81
CA ASP A 80 3.44 -10.71 13.40
C ASP A 80 3.97 -10.00 12.14
N TYR A 81 5.14 -9.37 12.27
CA TYR A 81 5.85 -8.71 11.17
C TYR A 81 6.38 -9.68 10.10
N SER A 82 6.69 -10.92 10.45
CA SER A 82 7.11 -11.92 9.46
C SER A 82 5.93 -12.28 8.57
N TYR A 83 4.78 -12.55 9.18
CA TYR A 83 3.57 -12.91 8.46
C TYR A 83 3.08 -11.84 7.47
N ARG A 84 3.13 -10.55 7.85
CA ARG A 84 2.81 -9.47 6.89
C ARG A 84 3.81 -9.37 5.74
N THR A 85 5.08 -9.74 5.96
CA THR A 85 6.10 -9.79 4.90
C THR A 85 5.79 -10.91 3.92
N ASP A 86 5.54 -12.11 4.43
CA ASP A 86 5.22 -13.28 3.62
C ASP A 86 3.97 -13.04 2.77
N LYS A 87 2.93 -12.42 3.34
CA LYS A 87 1.72 -12.06 2.60
C LYS A 87 1.96 -11.03 1.50
N ASN A 88 2.84 -10.04 1.73
CA ASN A 88 3.18 -9.09 0.67
C ASN A 88 3.97 -9.76 -0.45
N ILE A 89 4.84 -10.72 -0.15
CA ILE A 89 5.58 -11.51 -1.15
C ILE A 89 4.61 -12.43 -1.93
N GLU A 90 3.75 -13.17 -1.24
CA GLU A 90 2.79 -14.13 -1.82
C GLU A 90 1.84 -13.47 -2.83
N PHE A 91 1.43 -12.22 -2.59
CA PHE A 91 0.50 -11.48 -3.44
C PHE A 91 1.19 -10.48 -4.37
N SER A 92 2.49 -10.64 -4.62
CA SER A 92 3.27 -9.85 -5.57
C SER A 92 3.83 -10.73 -6.69
N ASP A 93 3.95 -10.17 -7.88
CA ASP A 93 4.52 -10.87 -9.04
C ASP A 93 6.07 -10.79 -9.08
N GLY A 94 6.68 -9.80 -8.39
CA GLY A 94 8.13 -9.64 -8.29
C GLY A 94 8.60 -8.19 -8.25
#